data_AF-A0A0P9MJ01-F1
#
_entry.id   AF-A0A0P9MJ01-F1
#
_cell.length_a   1.000
_cell.length_b   1.000
_cell.length_c   1.000
_cell.angle_alpha   90.00
_cell.angle_beta   90.00
_cell.angle_gamma   90.00
#
_symmetry.space_group_name_H-M   'P 1'
#
loop_
_entity.id
_entity.type
_entity.pdbx_description
1 polymer ?
#
loop_
_entity_poly.entity_id
_entity_poly.type
_entity_poly.pdbx_seq_one_letter_code
_entity_poly.pdbx_strand_id
1 'polypeptide(L)' 'MERKMALTLAKNQTISLEKTAGTGLKKVSMGLGWDPEKASGFFGKLLGGGGGDIDLDASCIMLDADKKPLDLVWFR' A
#
# COMPACT_ATOMS: atom_id res chain seq x y z
N MET A 1 3.22 -1.89 29.06
CA MET A 1 2.66 -2.43 27.81
C MET A 1 2.45 -1.25 26.87
N GLU A 2 3.32 -1.07 25.88
CA GLU A 2 3.25 0.05 24.95
C GLU A 2 2.05 -0.15 24.01
N ARG A 3 1.13 0.83 23.97
CA ARG A 3 0.03 0.79 22.99
C ARG A 3 0.64 1.09 21.62
N LYS A 4 0.71 0.10 20.73
CA LYS A 4 0.96 0.35 19.32
C LYS A 4 -0.18 1.23 18.80
N MET A 5 0.14 2.49 18.49
CA MET A 5 -0.79 3.43 17.86
C MET A 5 -0.90 3.08 16.39
N ALA A 6 -2.07 2.61 15.96
CA ALA A 6 -2.43 2.53 14.55
C ALA A 6 -3.14 3.82 14.15
N LEU A 7 -2.76 4.39 13.01
CA LEU A 7 -3.44 5.55 12.42
C LEU A 7 -4.09 5.10 11.12
N THR A 8 -5.37 5.39 10.95
CA THR A 8 -6.08 5.23 9.68
C THR A 8 -6.16 6.60 9.00
N LEU A 9 -5.78 6.66 7.73
CA LEU A 9 -5.81 7.88 6.95
C LEU A 9 -7.04 7.90 6.04
N ALA A 10 -7.67 9.06 5.91
CA ALA A 10 -8.64 9.34 4.87
C ALA A 10 -7.94 9.70 3.55
N LYS A 11 -8.69 9.68 2.43
CA LYS A 11 -8.17 10.12 1.12
C LYS A 11 -7.63 11.55 1.22
N ASN A 12 -6.43 11.78 0.69
CA ASN A 12 -5.69 13.06 0.73
C ASN A 12 -5.25 13.51 2.14
N GLN A 13 -5.37 12.68 3.18
CA GLN A 13 -4.84 13.02 4.49
C GLN A 13 -3.31 12.84 4.53
N THR A 14 -2.62 13.82 5.09
CA THR A 14 -1.17 13.77 5.35
C THR A 14 -0.92 13.67 6.85
N ILE A 15 0.13 12.96 7.25
CA ILE A 15 0.63 12.92 8.64
C ILE A 15 2.08 13.38 8.69
N SER A 16 2.46 14.01 9.80
CA SER A 16 3.87 14.21 10.10
C SER A 16 4.46 12.90 10.63
N LEU A 17 5.62 12.52 10.11
CA LEU A 17 6.42 11.40 10.62
C LEU A 17 7.53 11.86 11.58
N GLU A 18 7.58 13.16 11.87
CA GLU A 18 8.50 13.71 12.86
C GLU A 18 8.11 13.20 14.26
N LYS A 19 9.04 12.51 14.92
CA LYS A 19 8.85 12.11 16.31
C LYS A 19 9.24 13.26 17.23
N THR A 20 8.35 13.59 18.16
CA THR A 20 8.55 14.65 19.17
C THR A 20 9.79 14.42 20.05
N ALA A 21 10.27 13.18 20.15
CA ALA A 21 11.45 12.81 20.93
C ALA A 21 12.80 12.96 20.17
N GLY A 22 12.82 13.64 19.02
CA GLY A 22 14.05 14.03 18.31
C GLY A 22 14.80 12.91 17.57
N THR A 23 14.32 11.66 17.63
CA THR A 23 14.90 10.56 16.85
C THR A 23 14.17 10.44 15.51
N GLY A 24 14.85 10.78 14.42
CA GLY A 24 14.30 10.69 13.07
C GLY A 24 13.92 9.25 12.66
N LEU A 25 12.99 9.12 11.73
CA LEU A 25 12.55 7.83 11.18
C LEU A 25 13.72 7.13 10.47
N LYS A 26 14.06 5.91 10.88
CA LYS A 26 15.19 5.15 10.32
C LYS A 26 14.79 4.03 9.36
N LYS A 27 13.56 3.55 9.46
CA LYS A 27 13.03 2.45 8.66
C LYS A 27 11.57 2.72 8.37
N VAL A 28 11.16 2.46 7.13
CA VAL A 28 9.77 2.50 6.67
C VAL A 28 9.47 1.16 6.03
N SER A 29 8.28 0.63 6.31
CA SER A 29 7.76 -0.56 5.65
C SER A 29 6.39 -0.20 5.09
N MET A 30 6.17 -0.51 3.82
CA MET A 30 4.92 -0.29 3.11
C MET A 30 4.32 -1.65 2.74
N GLY A 31 3.00 -1.78 2.88
CA GLY A 31 2.25 -2.96 2.47
C GLY A 31 1.05 -2.54 1.64
N LEU A 32 0.80 -3.27 0.56
CA LEU A 32 -0.36 -3.11 -0.32
C LEU A 32 -1.23 -4.36 -0.19
N GLY A 33 -2.53 -4.19 -0.03
CA GLY A 33 -3.48 -5.28 0.12
C GLY A 33 -4.81 -4.93 -0.54
N TRP A 34 -5.49 -5.95 -1.06
CA TRP A 34 -6.79 -5.84 -1.71
C TRP A 34 -7.66 -7.04 -1.38
N ASP A 35 -8.97 -6.84 -1.49
CA ASP A 35 -9.93 -7.94 -1.43
C ASP A 35 -10.10 -8.56 -2.83
N PRO A 36 -10.04 -9.90 -2.97
CA PRO A 36 -10.20 -10.57 -4.26
C PRO A 36 -11.63 -10.46 -4.78
N GLU A 37 -11.79 -10.31 -6.10
CA GLU A 37 -13.10 -10.38 -6.73
C GLU A 37 -13.63 -11.82 -6.69
N LYS A 38 -14.91 -11.99 -6.36
CA LYS A 38 -15.56 -13.31 -6.28
C LYS A 38 -16.65 -13.40 -7.33
N ALA A 39 -16.67 -14.49 -8.09
CA ALA A 39 -17.77 -14.78 -9.00
C ALA A 39 -19.10 -14.86 -8.23
N SER A 40 -20.12 -14.16 -8.74
CA SER A 40 -21.45 -14.09 -8.14
C SER A 40 -22.42 -15.08 -8.80
N GLY A 41 -23.33 -15.65 -7.99
CA GLY A 41 -24.40 -16.54 -8.47
C GLY A 41 -24.01 -18.02 -8.68
N PHE A 42 -25.03 -18.88 -8.77
CA PHE A 42 -24.88 -20.34 -8.96
C PHE A 42 -24.31 -20.70 -10.34
N PHE A 43 -24.75 -20.00 -11.39
CA PHE A 43 -24.20 -20.17 -12.74
C PHE A 43 -22.73 -19.73 -12.84
N GLY A 44 -22.35 -18.61 -12.20
CA GLY A 44 -20.96 -18.16 -12.17
C GLY A 44 -20.00 -19.22 -11.61
N LYS A 45 -20.42 -19.95 -10.56
CA LYS A 45 -19.62 -21.03 -9.97
C LYS A 45 -19.57 -22.30 -10.84
N LEU A 46 -20.63 -22.61 -11.58
CA LEU A 46 -20.71 -23.85 -12.39
C LEU A 46 -19.91 -23.74 -13.70
N LEU A 47 -19.74 -22.53 -14.23
CA LEU A 47 -19.05 -22.26 -15.49
C LEU A 47 -17.54 -21.99 -15.30
N GLY A 48 -16.97 -22.41 -14.16
CA GLY A 48 -15.55 -22.22 -13.86
C GLY A 48 -15.19 -20.82 -13.37
N GLY A 49 -16.15 -20.04 -12.87
CA GLY A 49 -15.94 -18.69 -12.36
C GLY A 49 -15.10 -18.66 -11.10
N GLY A 50 -13.78 -18.69 -11.27
CA GLY A 50 -12.88 -17.89 -10.44
C GLY A 50 -13.10 -16.42 -10.81
N GLY A 51 -13.33 -15.56 -9.81
CA GLY A 51 -13.23 -14.12 -10.07
C GLY A 51 -11.86 -13.81 -10.65
N GLY A 52 -11.80 -12.84 -11.57
CA GLY A 52 -10.56 -12.53 -12.29
C GLY A 52 -9.40 -12.33 -11.33
N ASP A 53 -8.22 -12.77 -11.75
CA ASP A 53 -7.00 -12.55 -10.97
C ASP A 53 -6.75 -11.04 -10.87
N ILE A 54 -6.52 -10.57 -9.66
CA ILE A 54 -6.10 -9.19 -9.41
C ILE A 54 -4.59 -9.23 -9.24
N ASP A 55 -3.89 -8.65 -10.21
CA ASP A 55 -2.44 -8.46 -10.18
C ASP A 55 -2.13 -7.09 -9.60
N LEU A 56 -1.42 -7.07 -8.47
CA LEU A 56 -1.08 -5.84 -7.77
C LEU A 56 0.40 -5.61 -7.67
N ASP A 57 0.73 -4.33 -7.84
CA ASP A 57 2.07 -3.86 -7.98
C ASP A 57 2.37 -2.77 -6.96
N ALA A 58 3.36 -3.01 -6.12
CA ALA A 58 3.95 -1.99 -5.26
C ALA A 58 5.23 -1.47 -5.90
N SER A 59 5.28 -0.16 -6.13
CA SER A 59 6.47 0.52 -6.63
C SER A 59 6.80 1.74 -5.77
N CYS A 60 8.08 2.15 -5.80
CA CYS A 60 8.57 3.30 -5.07
C CYS A 60 9.40 4.19 -6.02
N ILE A 61 9.12 5.49 -5.99
CA ILE A 61 9.87 6.50 -6.72
C ILE A 61 10.51 7.43 -5.69
N MET A 62 11.83 7.54 -5.73
CA MET A 62 12.58 8.51 -4.94
C MET A 62 12.76 9.78 -5.76
N LEU A 63 12.42 10.93 -5.19
CA LEU A 63 12.53 12.24 -5.85
C LEU A 63 13.61 13.10 -5.17
N ASP A 64 14.24 13.97 -5.93
CA ASP A 64 15.09 15.04 -5.40
C ASP A 64 14.27 16.27 -4.93
N ALA A 65 14.97 17.33 -4.50
CA ALA A 65 14.36 18.58 -4.05
C ALA A 65 13.58 19.32 -5.14
N ASP A 66 13.93 19.12 -6.42
CA ASP A 66 13.26 19.70 -7.57
C ASP A 66 12.14 18.79 -8.11
N LYS A 67 11.80 17.73 -7.37
CA LYS A 67 10.80 16.70 -7.72
C LYS A 67 11.18 15.87 -8.96
N LYS A 68 12.46 15.75 -9.28
CA LYS A 68 12.94 14.87 -10.35
C LYS A 68 13.20 13.46 -9.81
N PRO A 69 12.90 12.41 -10.57
CA PRO A 69 13.20 11.04 -10.16
C PRO A 69 14.71 10.79 -10.01
N LEU A 70 15.10 10.26 -8.86
CA LEU A 70 16.45 9.78 -8.55
C LEU A 70 16.55 8.25 -8.67
N ASP A 71 15.51 7.54 -8.24
CA ASP A 71 15.48 6.07 -8.24
C ASP A 71 14.05 5.53 -8.39
N LEU A 72 13.93 4.31 -8.92
CA LEU A 72 12.67 3.62 -9.16
C LEU A 72 12.83 2.13 -8.81
N VAL A 73 12.03 1.66 -7.85
CA VAL A 73 11.99 0.26 -7.42
C VAL A 73 10.62 -0.32 -7.73
N TRP A 74 10.61 -1.44 -8.45
CA TRP A 74 9.41 -2.16 -8.90
C TRP A 74 9.74 -3.62 -9.22
N PHE A 75 8.71 -4.44 -9.39
CA PHE A 75 8.76 -5.88 -9.73
C PHE A 75 9.07 -6.08 -11.23
N ARG A 76 9.63 -7.23 -11.62
CA ARG A 76 9.93 -7.60 -13.01
C ARG A 76 9.48 -9.01 -13.30
#